data_AF-A0A1G6R0R2-F1
#
_entry.id   AF-A0A1G6R0R2-F1
#
_cell.length_a   1.000
_cell.length_b   1.000
_cell.length_c   1.000
_cell.angle_alpha   90.00
_cell.angle_beta   90.00
_cell.angle_gamma   90.00
#
_symmetry.space_group_name_H-M   'P 1'
#
loop_
_entity.id
_entity.type
_entity.pdbx_description
1 polymer ?
#
loop_
_entity_poly.entity_id
_entity_poly.type
_entity_poly.pdbx_seq_one_letter_code
_entity_poly.pdbx_strand_id
1 'polypeptide(L)' 'MKDDTCYHCEHQVESIHPITFFQQERKELLCDDGYAEWLESIKE' A
#
# COMPACT_ATOMS: atom_id res chain seq x y z
N MET A 1 -4.69 0.79 -19.13
CA MET A 1 -3.84 1.06 -17.96
C MET A 1 -4.53 0.36 -16.80
N LYS A 2 -3.82 -0.37 -15.93
CA LYS A 2 -4.46 -0.98 -14.77
C LYS A 2 -4.61 0.13 -13.73
N ASP A 3 -5.84 0.56 -13.49
CA ASP A 3 -6.17 1.50 -12.44
C ASP A 3 -6.21 0.73 -11.11
N ASP A 4 -5.07 0.66 -10.43
CA ASP A 4 -4.99 0.02 -9.11
C ASP A 4 -5.40 1.03 -8.03
N THR A 5 -6.23 0.59 -7.08
CA THR A 5 -6.75 1.44 -5.99
C THR A 5 -5.89 1.27 -4.75
N CYS A 6 -5.43 2.39 -4.17
CA CYS A 6 -4.73 2.38 -2.90
C CYS A 6 -5.69 1.97 -1.77
N TYR A 7 -5.30 0.99 -0.96
CA TYR A 7 -6.04 0.53 0.21
C TYR A 7 -6.14 1.59 1.31
N HIS A 8 -5.12 2.44 1.45
CA HIS A 8 -5.08 3.44 2.51
C HIS A 8 -5.96 4.67 2.21
N CYS A 9 -5.88 5.19 0.98
CA CYS A 9 -6.56 6.43 0.62
C CYS A 9 -7.72 6.24 -0.38
N GLU A 10 -7.99 4.99 -0.80
CA GLU A 10 -9.07 4.60 -1.72
C GLU A 10 -9.06 5.31 -3.09
N HIS A 11 -7.98 6.02 -3.41
CA HIS A 11 -7.80 6.69 -4.68
C HIS A 11 -7.19 5.76 -5.74
N GLN A 12 -7.61 5.95 -6.99
CA GLN A 12 -6.96 5.35 -8.15
C GLN A 12 -5.58 5.98 -8.33
N VAL A 13 -4.57 5.13 -8.45
CA VAL A 13 -3.18 5.57 -8.60
C VAL A 13 -2.52 4.85 -9.77
N GLU A 14 -1.67 5.59 -10.49
CA GLU A 14 -0.89 5.03 -11.59
C GLU A 14 0.28 4.17 -11.09
N SER A 15 0.67 4.37 -9.83
CA SER A 15 1.80 3.72 -9.17
C SER A 15 1.35 3.08 -7.86
N ILE A 16 1.65 1.80 -7.72
CA ILE A 16 1.08 0.91 -6.70
C ILE A 16 2.17 -0.03 -6.16
N HIS A 17 2.36 -0.02 -4.84
CA HIS A 17 3.27 -0.89 -4.09
C HIS A 17 2.49 -1.96 -3.31
N PRO A 18 2.79 -3.26 -3.54
CA PRO A 18 2.21 -4.33 -2.76
C PRO A 18 2.89 -4.45 -1.40
N ILE A 19 2.10 -4.47 -0.33
CA ILE A 19 2.56 -4.75 1.03
C ILE A 19 1.93 -6.03 1.57
N THR A 20 2.60 -6.66 2.53
CA THR A 20 2.08 -7.85 3.22
C THR A 20 1.99 -7.57 4.70
N PHE A 21 0.77 -7.64 5.26
CA PHE A 21 0.58 -7.57 6.70
C PHE A 21 0.77 -8.96 7.30
N PHE A 22 1.90 -9.17 7.99
CA PHE A 22 2.24 -10.45 8.62
C PHE A 22 1.20 -10.94 9.63
N GLN A 23 0.46 -10.03 10.27
CA GLN A 23 -0.60 -10.40 11.23
C GLN A 23 -1.85 -10.99 10.57
N GLN A 24 -2.10 -10.72 9.29
CA GLN A 24 -3.33 -11.14 8.59
C GLN A 24 -3.09 -11.90 7.28
N GLU A 25 -1.82 -12.17 6.93
CA GLU A 25 -1.40 -12.74 5.63
C GLU A 25 -2.11 -12.08 4.42
N ARG A 26 -2.46 -10.80 4.56
CA ARG A 26 -3.15 -10.04 3.53
C ARG A 26 -2.14 -9.28 2.69
N LYS A 27 -2.30 -9.41 1.37
CA LYS A 27 -1.60 -8.59 0.37
C LYS A 27 -2.46 -7.38 0.08
N GLU A 28 -1.95 -6.22 0.43
CA GLU A 28 -2.65 -4.95 0.23
C GLU A 28 -1.83 -4.04 -0.67
N LEU A 29 -2.54 -3.11 -1.29
CA LEU A 29 -2.04 -2.30 -2.38
C LEU A 29 -1.95 -0.85 -1.90
N LEU A 30 -0.78 -0.21 -1.90
CA LEU A 30 -0.61 1.17 -1.43
C LEU A 30 -0.01 2.08 -2.51
N CYS A 31 -0.46 3.34 -2.55
CA CYS A 31 0.22 4.37 -3.33
C CYS A 31 1.60 4.71 -2.74
N ASP A 32 2.40 5.47 -3.47
CA ASP A 32 3.73 5.91 -3.00
C ASP A 32 3.69 6.55 -1.61
N ASP A 33 2.69 7.40 -1.34
CA ASP A 33 2.53 8.10 -0.06
C ASP A 33 2.20 7.13 1.09
N GLY A 34 1.16 6.30 0.91
CA GLY A 34 0.77 5.30 1.91
C GLY A 34 1.84 4.22 2.12
N TYR A 35 2.59 3.87 1.07
CA TYR A 35 3.72 2.96 1.18
C TYR A 35 4.86 3.57 1.99
N ALA A 36 5.15 4.86 1.84
CA ALA A 36 6.14 5.57 2.65
C ALA A 36 5.75 5.57 4.14
N GLU A 37 4.50 5.90 4.46
CA GLU A 37 3.99 5.87 5.85
C GLU A 37 4.06 4.45 6.44
N TRP A 38 3.72 3.44 5.64
CA TRP A 38 3.82 2.05 6.05
C TRP A 38 5.28 1.63 6.33
N LEU A 39 6.22 2.04 5.48
CA LEU A 39 7.66 1.80 5.67
C LEU A 39 8.19 2.44 6.96
N GLU A 40 7.70 3.63 7.32
CA GLU A 40 8.04 4.25 8.60
C GLU A 40 7.44 3.50 9.78
N SER A 41 6.22 2.97 9.64
CA SER A 41 5.56 2.20 10.69
C SER A 41 6.22 0.86 10.99
N ILE A 42 6.92 0.24 10.03
CA ILE A 42 7.61 -1.06 10.22
C ILE A 42 9.09 -0.92 10.61
N LYS A 43 9.61 0.30 10.73
CA LYS A 43 11.03 0.60 10.94
C LYS A 43 11.51 0.46 12.39
N GLU A 44 10.88 -0.41 13.18
CA GLU A 44 11.28 -0.75 14.57
C GLU A 44 12.72 -1.28 14.67
#